data_AF-A0A6N8UM06-F1
#
_entry.id   AF-A0A6N8UM06-F1
#
_cell.length_a   1.000
_cell.length_b   1.000
_cell.length_c   1.000
_cell.angle_alpha   90.00
_cell.angle_beta   90.00
_cell.angle_gamma   90.00
#
_symmetry.space_group_name_H-M   'P 1'
#
loop_
_entity.id
_entity.type
_entity.pdbx_description
1 polymer ?
#
loop_
_entity_poly.entity_id
_entity_poly.type
_entity_poly.pdbx_seq_one_letter_code
_entity_poly.pdbx_strand_id
1 'polypeptide(L)'
;MNSSTKQQNRPQAMRVLPIRKCSLKGLNFVCSLAVVSAVGCISYLFSSSFIGGIGEGVAFANETSEQPVSELDQLQLLNGRFDRRLALYRILEDADESSLNEIFDSSTHLSPSGLQLEVESLVAEKWSTINPRAVLAKISDLPELRFRHLVEVIYDEWMRADRSEAIGFASRWSQHKKQIVFESAVLPRTDLGLGEKLEIGRQLDIQYIASSLLEEQAESAPISDAEEYWKSFHAKHRNAFSDLRRDQLSNIAQSLVAEMGAKAFHLVDETTENVDDKNRILPLIATRIASADPRVAYELVVDRKRDETGMLSRIVSGWASVEPKDAFEAVSQIVNSNKRRYMQETVIGLWTRKGSPTELLERLNEFPHDFRSMARERALESLGSFSPEEALEKTQAVQDATVRNRLENSIVVSWAKRNASAALAWVRSEPAVQYKRTRLMADILSGMARKNFDLALETALAEPVDESGVGLEASVIRGVVPLPPDVAQELLSRMRNEQTKLRGMLSVGAGFLQLGDRESIDRAWSLSELLRSEEDRHRYLRSLVFGWIRYGQEQDLYRRIDQFPTKELRRHAAQMLITNESDKFTDNQLERLNSYLVDEMEEASDEQSSELQ
;
A
#
# COMPACT_ATOMS: atom_id res chain seq x y z
N MET A 1 25.56 67.98 15.47
CA MET A 1 25.65 69.25 14.73
C MET A 1 26.05 68.96 13.30
N ASN A 2 25.32 69.59 12.38
CA ASN A 2 25.52 69.76 10.94
C ASN A 2 25.19 68.63 9.97
N SER A 3 24.36 69.07 9.03
CA SER A 3 23.59 68.49 7.93
C SER A 3 24.36 68.36 6.61
N SER A 4 23.68 67.78 5.61
CA SER A 4 23.94 67.82 4.14
C SER A 4 24.73 66.59 3.63
N THR A 5 24.44 65.93 2.49
CA THR A 5 23.73 66.33 1.26
C THR A 5 23.32 65.06 0.49
N LYS A 6 22.21 65.12 -0.27
CA LYS A 6 21.80 64.10 -1.26
C LYS A 6 22.75 64.10 -2.46
N GLN A 7 23.09 62.92 -2.99
CA GLN A 7 23.70 62.79 -4.32
C GLN A 7 23.02 61.66 -5.11
N GLN A 8 22.38 62.04 -6.22
CA GLN A 8 21.86 61.18 -7.27
C GLN A 8 23.03 60.58 -8.08
N ASN A 9 22.99 59.29 -8.38
CA ASN A 9 23.81 58.68 -9.43
C ASN A 9 22.92 57.94 -10.44
N ARG A 10 23.01 58.37 -11.69
CA ARG A 10 22.47 57.72 -12.89
C ARG A 10 23.33 56.49 -13.27
N PRO A 11 22.76 55.47 -13.93
CA PRO A 11 23.47 54.27 -14.33
C PRO A 11 24.32 54.46 -15.61
N GLN A 12 25.45 53.75 -15.64
CA GLN A 12 26.40 53.70 -16.75
C GLN A 12 25.83 52.92 -17.93
N ALA A 13 26.01 53.48 -19.13
CA ALA A 13 25.71 52.86 -20.42
C ALA A 13 26.72 51.74 -20.73
N MET A 14 26.22 50.54 -21.04
CA MET A 14 27.03 49.42 -21.52
C MET A 14 26.86 49.26 -23.03
N ARG A 15 28.02 49.14 -23.71
CA ARG A 15 28.21 49.12 -25.16
C ARG A 15 27.50 47.96 -25.85
N VAL A 16 26.85 48.27 -26.97
CA VAL A 16 26.33 47.32 -27.96
C VAL A 16 27.47 46.89 -28.89
N LEU A 17 27.69 45.58 -29.03
CA LEU A 17 28.49 44.96 -30.09
C LEU A 17 27.58 44.24 -31.10
N PRO A 18 27.89 44.24 -32.40
CA PRO A 18 26.98 43.74 -33.44
C PRO A 18 27.05 42.21 -33.58
N ILE A 19 25.88 41.57 -33.61
CA ILE A 19 25.73 40.14 -33.91
C ILE A 19 25.80 39.93 -35.42
N ARG A 20 26.79 39.15 -35.86
CA ARG A 20 26.91 38.61 -37.21
C ARG A 20 25.83 37.56 -37.46
N LYS A 21 25.11 37.68 -38.58
CA LYS A 21 24.31 36.60 -39.17
C LYS A 21 25.24 35.47 -39.62
N CYS A 22 25.07 34.28 -39.06
CA CYS A 22 25.56 33.03 -39.65
C CYS A 22 24.36 32.13 -39.92
N SER A 23 24.21 31.77 -41.20
CA SER A 23 23.26 30.79 -41.69
C SER A 23 23.98 29.45 -41.70
N LEU A 24 23.42 28.41 -41.06
CA LEU A 24 23.74 27.04 -41.45
C LEU A 24 22.57 26.11 -41.11
N LYS A 25 22.05 25.48 -42.16
CA LYS A 25 21.15 24.34 -42.16
C LYS A 25 21.92 23.10 -41.69
N GLY A 26 21.26 22.20 -40.95
CA GLY A 26 21.70 20.80 -40.87
C GLY A 26 21.30 20.06 -39.59
N LEU A 27 20.35 19.13 -39.74
CA LEU A 27 20.08 17.93 -38.94
C LEU A 27 20.08 18.04 -37.39
N ASN A 28 18.88 18.13 -36.82
CA ASN A 28 18.58 17.62 -35.49
C ASN A 28 18.18 16.14 -35.61
N PHE A 29 18.93 15.24 -34.97
CA PHE A 29 18.44 13.91 -34.63
C PHE A 29 18.51 13.74 -33.11
N VAL A 30 17.41 13.22 -32.58
CA VAL A 30 17.06 13.11 -31.16
C VAL A 30 17.94 12.06 -30.48
N CYS A 31 18.68 12.45 -29.45
CA CYS A 31 19.24 11.52 -28.46
C CYS A 31 18.89 12.04 -27.06
N SER A 32 17.71 11.68 -26.56
CA SER A 32 17.35 11.68 -25.13
C SER A 32 15.98 11.01 -25.00
N LEU A 33 15.95 9.69 -24.76
CA LEU A 33 15.00 8.94 -23.94
C LEU A 33 15.21 7.44 -24.21
N ALA A 34 16.02 6.78 -23.39
CA ALA A 34 16.11 5.33 -23.34
C ALA A 34 16.43 4.91 -21.89
N VAL A 35 15.51 5.23 -20.98
CA VAL A 35 15.40 4.60 -19.66
C VAL A 35 13.89 4.47 -19.44
N VAL A 36 13.43 3.29 -19.01
CA VAL A 36 12.02 2.82 -18.96
C VAL A 36 11.57 2.03 -20.20
N SER A 37 12.20 0.86 -20.41
CA SER A 37 11.53 -0.35 -20.89
C SER A 37 12.43 -1.56 -20.61
N ALA A 38 12.35 -2.09 -19.39
CA ALA A 38 13.11 -3.28 -18.98
C ALA A 38 12.33 -4.06 -17.92
N VAL A 39 11.18 -4.62 -18.30
CA VAL A 39 10.48 -5.67 -17.54
C VAL A 39 9.99 -6.82 -18.44
N GLY A 40 10.14 -6.76 -19.77
CA GLY A 40 9.56 -7.75 -20.70
C GLY A 40 10.54 -8.62 -21.53
N CYS A 41 11.83 -8.71 -21.19
CA CYS A 41 12.83 -9.38 -22.05
C CYS A 41 13.75 -10.41 -21.36
N ILE A 42 13.31 -11.06 -20.28
CA ILE A 42 14.15 -12.04 -19.56
C ILE A 42 14.04 -13.48 -20.12
N SER A 43 13.10 -13.78 -21.02
CA SER A 43 12.83 -15.17 -21.44
C SER A 43 13.64 -15.69 -22.65
N TYR A 44 14.69 -15.01 -23.11
CA TYR A 44 15.43 -15.44 -24.33
C TYR A 44 16.97 -15.46 -24.24
N LEU A 45 17.57 -15.30 -23.05
CA LEU A 45 19.04 -15.22 -22.90
C LEU A 45 19.70 -16.29 -22.01
N PHE A 46 19.05 -17.42 -21.76
CA PHE A 46 19.70 -18.58 -21.12
C PHE A 46 19.67 -19.81 -22.03
N SER A 47 20.42 -19.75 -23.12
CA SER A 47 20.97 -20.97 -23.73
C SER A 47 22.35 -20.68 -24.32
N SER A 48 23.33 -21.45 -23.83
CA SER A 48 24.73 -21.53 -24.25
C SER A 48 25.72 -20.46 -23.75
N SER A 49 26.76 -20.97 -23.06
CA SER A 49 28.11 -20.41 -22.90
C SER A 49 28.39 -19.50 -21.70
N PHE A 50 28.71 -20.08 -20.53
CA PHE A 50 29.86 -19.64 -19.73
C PHE A 50 30.29 -20.73 -18.73
N ILE A 51 31.28 -21.53 -19.13
CA ILE A 51 32.11 -22.35 -18.23
C ILE A 51 33.28 -21.47 -17.81
N GLY A 52 33.50 -21.24 -16.51
CA GLY A 52 34.75 -20.62 -16.05
C GLY A 52 34.71 -19.91 -14.70
N GLY A 53 34.63 -20.69 -13.62
CA GLY A 53 35.37 -20.52 -12.36
C GLY A 53 35.41 -19.18 -11.62
N ILE A 54 34.65 -19.09 -10.52
CA ILE A 54 35.03 -18.58 -9.18
C ILE A 54 34.07 -19.35 -8.23
N GLY A 55 34.46 -20.17 -7.25
CA GLY A 55 35.48 -19.96 -6.23
C GLY A 55 34.79 -19.61 -4.90
N GLU A 56 34.19 -20.63 -4.26
CA GLU A 56 33.88 -20.80 -2.82
C GLU A 56 33.20 -19.67 -2.00
N GLY A 57 32.04 -20.01 -1.41
CA GLY A 57 31.82 -19.69 0.01
C GLY A 57 30.64 -18.80 0.41
N VAL A 58 29.40 -19.13 0.03
CA VAL A 58 28.22 -18.78 0.85
C VAL A 58 27.19 -19.92 0.76
N ALA A 59 27.24 -20.83 1.73
CA ALA A 59 26.20 -21.83 1.93
C ALA A 59 25.03 -21.20 2.71
N PHE A 60 23.99 -20.77 2.00
CA PHE A 60 22.66 -20.64 2.60
C PHE A 60 21.98 -22.00 2.52
N ALA A 61 22.24 -22.83 3.53
CA ALA A 61 21.43 -24.00 3.79
C ALA A 61 20.12 -23.53 4.45
N ASN A 62 19.06 -23.44 3.65
CA ASN A 62 17.69 -23.59 4.13
C ASN A 62 17.15 -24.89 3.50
N GLU A 63 17.70 -26.01 3.96
CA GLU A 63 17.14 -27.35 3.71
C GLU A 63 15.90 -27.53 4.60
N THR A 64 14.81 -26.88 4.24
CA THR A 64 13.48 -27.45 4.48
C THR A 64 13.06 -28.07 3.18
N SER A 65 12.78 -29.37 3.20
CA SER A 65 12.39 -30.18 2.05
C SER A 65 11.24 -29.54 1.26
N GLU A 66 11.56 -28.77 0.22
CA GLU A 66 10.60 -28.40 -0.82
C GLU A 66 10.32 -29.67 -1.62
N GLN A 67 9.29 -30.42 -1.22
CA GLN A 67 8.68 -31.32 -2.19
C GLN A 67 8.15 -30.45 -3.32
N PRO A 68 8.59 -30.66 -4.59
CA PRO A 68 8.09 -29.89 -5.70
C PRO A 68 6.59 -30.09 -5.79
N VAL A 69 5.84 -28.98 -5.76
CA VAL A 69 4.39 -29.01 -5.94
C VAL A 69 4.11 -29.50 -7.35
N SER A 70 3.64 -30.74 -7.48
CA SER A 70 3.39 -31.40 -8.76
C SER A 70 1.90 -31.45 -9.13
N GLU A 71 1.01 -31.17 -8.17
CA GLU A 71 -0.43 -31.26 -8.33
C GLU A 71 -1.12 -29.93 -8.00
N LEU A 72 -2.20 -29.61 -8.72
CA LEU A 72 -2.91 -28.34 -8.58
C LEU A 72 -3.50 -28.13 -7.18
N ASP A 73 -3.97 -29.20 -6.53
CA ASP A 73 -4.58 -29.14 -5.19
C ASP A 73 -3.59 -28.71 -4.11
N GLN A 74 -2.30 -28.98 -4.31
CA GLN A 74 -1.24 -28.59 -3.37
C GLN A 74 -1.01 -27.08 -3.34
N LEU A 75 -1.49 -26.32 -4.34
CA LEU A 75 -1.41 -24.86 -4.34
C LEU A 75 -2.19 -24.23 -3.17
N GLN A 76 -3.22 -24.90 -2.64
CA GLN A 76 -3.99 -24.42 -1.48
C GLN A 76 -3.16 -24.43 -0.19
N LEU A 77 -2.12 -25.27 -0.12
CA LEU A 77 -1.24 -25.40 1.05
C LEU A 77 -0.16 -24.31 1.10
N LEU A 78 0.04 -23.57 0.02
CA LEU A 78 1.08 -22.55 -0.06
C LEU A 78 0.62 -21.23 0.58
N ASN A 79 1.39 -20.79 1.58
CA ASN A 79 1.17 -19.58 2.37
C ASN A 79 1.70 -18.32 1.66
N GLY A 80 1.29 -18.08 0.41
CA GLY A 80 1.72 -16.90 -0.32
C GLY A 80 1.25 -16.85 -1.77
N ARG A 81 0.80 -15.69 -2.23
CA ARG A 81 0.43 -15.50 -3.65
C ARG A 81 1.64 -15.67 -4.57
N PHE A 82 2.83 -15.28 -4.11
CA PHE A 82 4.07 -15.45 -4.87
C PHE A 82 4.43 -16.92 -5.05
N ASP A 83 4.44 -17.70 -3.97
CA ASP A 83 4.80 -19.13 -4.01
C ASP A 83 3.81 -19.92 -4.86
N ARG A 84 2.51 -19.62 -4.78
CA ARG A 84 1.48 -20.22 -5.64
C ARG A 84 1.74 -19.95 -7.13
N ARG A 85 2.08 -18.71 -7.48
CA ARG A 85 2.40 -18.36 -8.88
C ARG A 85 3.66 -19.08 -9.34
N LEU A 86 4.71 -19.12 -8.53
CA LEU A 86 5.95 -19.79 -8.88
C LEU A 86 5.73 -21.30 -9.08
N ALA A 87 4.98 -21.93 -8.19
CA ALA A 87 4.60 -23.34 -8.32
C ALA A 87 3.76 -23.57 -9.59
N LEU A 88 2.78 -22.70 -9.88
CA LEU A 88 1.99 -22.82 -11.08
C LEU A 88 2.83 -22.63 -12.35
N TYR A 89 3.79 -21.70 -12.38
CA TYR A 89 4.71 -21.58 -13.53
C TYR A 89 5.51 -22.85 -13.77
N ARG A 90 5.96 -23.54 -12.71
CA ARG A 90 6.63 -24.84 -12.84
C ARG A 90 5.70 -25.92 -13.39
N ILE A 91 4.44 -25.96 -12.94
CA ILE A 91 3.42 -26.88 -13.47
C ILE A 91 3.17 -26.61 -14.97
N LEU A 92 3.16 -25.33 -15.37
CA LEU A 92 2.85 -24.90 -16.74
C LEU A 92 4.07 -24.87 -17.69
N GLU A 93 5.28 -25.10 -17.20
CA GLU A 93 6.51 -24.95 -17.98
C GLU A 93 6.51 -25.86 -19.21
N ASP A 94 6.30 -27.16 -18.97
CA ASP A 94 6.28 -28.23 -19.98
C ASP A 94 4.86 -28.71 -20.34
N ALA A 95 3.83 -27.99 -19.90
CA ALA A 95 2.44 -28.35 -20.17
C ALA A 95 2.10 -28.20 -21.66
N ASP A 96 1.64 -29.29 -22.27
CA ASP A 96 1.08 -29.29 -23.62
C ASP A 96 -0.40 -28.83 -23.62
N GLU A 97 -1.00 -28.72 -24.80
CA GLU A 97 -2.40 -28.29 -24.95
C GLU A 97 -3.39 -29.18 -24.17
N SER A 98 -3.16 -30.50 -24.11
CA SER A 98 -4.02 -31.43 -23.36
C SER A 98 -3.92 -31.17 -21.86
N SER A 99 -2.69 -31.04 -21.35
CA SER A 99 -2.41 -30.75 -19.95
C SER A 99 -3.00 -29.42 -19.51
N LEU A 100 -2.90 -28.39 -20.37
CA LEU A 100 -3.50 -27.08 -20.09
C LEU A 100 -5.02 -27.14 -20.00
N ASN A 101 -5.68 -27.91 -20.88
CA ASN A 101 -7.12 -28.12 -20.80
C ASN A 101 -7.52 -28.84 -19.50
N GLU A 102 -6.78 -29.89 -19.09
CA GLU A 102 -7.05 -30.64 -17.86
C GLU A 102 -6.85 -29.77 -16.59
N ILE A 103 -5.78 -28.96 -16.56
CA ILE A 103 -5.54 -28.02 -15.45
C ILE A 103 -6.65 -26.98 -15.40
N PHE A 104 -7.08 -26.46 -16.56
CA PHE A 104 -8.18 -25.49 -16.63
C PHE A 104 -9.47 -26.08 -16.06
N ASP A 105 -9.83 -27.31 -16.44
CA ASP A 105 -11.03 -27.99 -15.92
C ASP A 105 -10.92 -28.23 -14.40
N SER A 106 -9.76 -28.67 -13.93
CA SER A 106 -9.50 -28.95 -12.51
C SER A 106 -9.57 -27.69 -11.65
N SER A 107 -9.22 -26.53 -12.21
CA SER A 107 -9.26 -25.25 -11.49
C SER A 107 -10.65 -24.85 -10.99
N THR A 108 -11.71 -25.41 -11.59
CA THR A 108 -13.10 -25.12 -11.20
C THR A 108 -13.48 -25.61 -9.79
N HIS A 109 -12.67 -26.49 -9.22
CA HIS A 109 -12.85 -27.02 -7.85
C HIS A 109 -12.05 -26.25 -6.80
N LEU A 110 -11.21 -25.28 -7.19
CA LEU A 110 -10.37 -24.54 -6.27
C LEU A 110 -11.18 -23.52 -5.46
N SER A 111 -11.05 -23.60 -4.13
CA SER A 111 -11.55 -22.60 -3.19
C SER A 111 -10.35 -21.91 -2.53
N PRO A 112 -10.33 -20.57 -2.37
CA PRO A 112 -11.38 -19.60 -2.70
C PRO A 112 -11.43 -19.23 -4.20
N SER A 113 -12.52 -18.61 -4.64
CA SER A 113 -12.73 -18.16 -6.04
C SER A 113 -11.63 -17.26 -6.60
N GLY A 114 -10.88 -16.55 -5.75
CA GLY A 114 -9.71 -15.76 -6.15
C GLY A 114 -8.55 -16.62 -6.66
N LEU A 115 -8.34 -17.81 -6.08
CA LEU A 115 -7.31 -18.75 -6.54
C LEU A 115 -7.70 -19.38 -7.87
N GLN A 116 -8.98 -19.71 -8.04
CA GLN A 116 -9.53 -20.22 -9.31
C GLN A 116 -9.24 -19.25 -10.47
N LEU A 117 -9.61 -17.97 -10.35
CA LEU A 117 -9.38 -16.98 -11.41
C LEU A 117 -7.88 -16.78 -11.72
N GLU A 118 -7.03 -16.87 -10.70
CA GLU A 118 -5.58 -16.76 -10.86
C GLU A 118 -5.00 -17.94 -11.65
N VAL A 119 -5.43 -19.17 -11.34
CA VAL A 119 -5.04 -20.37 -12.10
C VAL A 119 -5.57 -20.30 -13.54
N GLU A 120 -6.86 -20.01 -13.71
CA GLU A 120 -7.49 -19.92 -15.05
C GLU A 120 -6.79 -18.89 -15.94
N SER A 121 -6.37 -17.75 -15.38
CA SER A 121 -5.68 -16.70 -16.13
C SER A 121 -4.30 -17.13 -16.60
N LEU A 122 -3.49 -17.73 -15.73
CA LEU A 122 -2.13 -18.17 -16.08
C LEU A 122 -2.15 -19.35 -17.05
N VAL A 123 -3.11 -20.26 -16.89
CA VAL A 123 -3.34 -21.36 -17.85
C VAL A 123 -3.79 -20.80 -19.19
N ALA A 124 -4.75 -19.87 -19.22
CA ALA A 124 -5.23 -19.25 -20.45
C ALA A 124 -4.14 -18.43 -21.17
N GLU A 125 -3.28 -17.73 -20.42
CA GLU A 125 -2.12 -17.02 -20.94
C GLU A 125 -1.19 -17.99 -21.67
N LYS A 126 -0.69 -19.03 -20.99
CA LYS A 126 0.18 -20.06 -21.59
C LYS A 126 -0.49 -20.74 -22.78
N TRP A 127 -1.76 -21.13 -22.64
CA TRP A 127 -2.50 -21.82 -23.69
C TRP A 127 -2.71 -20.94 -24.92
N SER A 128 -2.90 -19.63 -24.74
CA SER A 128 -3.02 -18.70 -25.88
C SER A 128 -1.75 -18.58 -26.72
N THR A 129 -0.56 -18.82 -26.13
CA THR A 129 0.70 -18.87 -26.88
C THR A 129 0.86 -20.12 -27.74
N ILE A 130 0.13 -21.19 -27.43
CA ILE A 130 0.18 -22.47 -28.15
C ILE A 130 -0.96 -22.57 -29.16
N ASN A 131 -2.20 -22.38 -28.69
CA ASN A 131 -3.42 -22.53 -29.49
C ASN A 131 -4.53 -21.58 -28.98
N PRO A 132 -4.51 -20.31 -29.40
CA PRO A 132 -5.48 -19.31 -28.91
C PRO A 132 -6.92 -19.64 -29.31
N ARG A 133 -7.12 -20.36 -30.42
CA ARG A 133 -8.46 -20.78 -30.88
C ARG A 133 -9.08 -21.81 -29.94
N ALA A 134 -8.29 -22.76 -29.45
CA ALA A 134 -8.76 -23.82 -28.55
C ALA A 134 -9.19 -23.25 -27.19
N VAL A 135 -8.35 -22.41 -26.58
CA VAL A 135 -8.69 -21.76 -25.30
C VAL A 135 -9.91 -20.85 -25.43
N LEU A 136 -10.06 -20.13 -26.55
CA LEU A 136 -11.25 -19.29 -26.77
C LEU A 136 -12.53 -20.11 -26.95
N ALA A 137 -12.46 -21.26 -27.61
CA ALA A 137 -13.58 -22.18 -27.69
C ALA A 137 -13.92 -22.74 -26.30
N LYS A 138 -12.92 -22.99 -25.45
CA LYS A 138 -13.12 -23.45 -24.07
C LYS A 138 -13.86 -22.43 -23.21
N ILE A 139 -13.48 -21.16 -23.31
CA ILE A 139 -14.04 -20.11 -22.44
C ILE A 139 -15.35 -19.51 -22.97
N SER A 140 -15.78 -19.84 -24.20
CA SER A 140 -16.89 -19.15 -24.86
C SER A 140 -18.22 -19.26 -24.11
N ASP A 141 -18.38 -20.32 -23.32
CA ASP A 141 -19.63 -20.63 -22.63
C ASP A 141 -19.57 -20.30 -21.12
N LEU A 142 -18.47 -19.69 -20.67
CA LEU A 142 -18.34 -19.24 -19.29
C LEU A 142 -19.24 -18.03 -18.98
N PRO A 143 -19.59 -17.82 -17.69
CA PRO A 143 -20.30 -16.61 -17.26
C PRO A 143 -19.56 -15.33 -17.70
N GLU A 144 -20.31 -14.28 -18.06
CA GLU A 144 -19.77 -13.07 -18.70
C GLU A 144 -18.57 -12.46 -17.96
N LEU A 145 -18.61 -12.40 -16.62
CA LEU A 145 -17.50 -11.86 -15.84
C LEU A 145 -16.21 -12.68 -15.98
N ARG A 146 -16.31 -14.02 -16.00
CA ARG A 146 -15.17 -14.92 -16.21
C ARG A 146 -14.68 -14.84 -17.65
N PHE A 147 -15.60 -14.83 -18.61
CA PHE A 147 -15.28 -14.65 -20.02
C PHE A 147 -14.54 -13.33 -20.27
N ARG A 148 -15.04 -12.21 -19.75
CA ARG A 148 -14.41 -10.88 -19.91
C ARG A 148 -12.97 -10.88 -19.41
N HIS A 149 -12.72 -11.46 -18.23
CA HIS A 149 -11.38 -11.52 -17.65
C HIS A 149 -10.42 -12.37 -18.50
N LEU A 150 -10.84 -13.57 -18.92
CA LEU A 150 -9.97 -14.48 -19.67
C LEU A 150 -9.76 -14.00 -21.12
N VAL A 151 -10.76 -13.36 -21.73
CA VAL A 151 -10.62 -12.77 -23.08
C VAL A 151 -9.56 -11.67 -23.10
N GLU A 152 -9.48 -10.83 -22.06
CA GLU A 152 -8.43 -9.80 -21.95
C GLU A 152 -7.04 -10.43 -22.02
N VAL A 153 -6.77 -11.45 -21.21
CA VAL A 153 -5.48 -12.16 -21.15
C VAL A 153 -5.15 -12.84 -22.49
N ILE A 154 -6.10 -13.58 -23.05
CA ILE A 154 -5.89 -14.34 -24.30
C ILE A 154 -5.65 -13.42 -25.50
N TYR A 155 -6.46 -12.35 -25.64
CA TYR A 155 -6.29 -11.42 -26.76
C TYR A 155 -5.09 -10.50 -26.59
N ASP A 156 -4.62 -10.21 -25.38
CA ASP A 156 -3.39 -9.41 -25.21
C ASP A 156 -2.18 -10.11 -25.86
N GLU A 157 -2.01 -11.40 -25.59
CA GLU A 157 -0.95 -12.21 -26.19
C GLU A 157 -1.21 -12.51 -27.67
N TRP A 158 -2.42 -12.92 -28.04
CA TRP A 158 -2.70 -13.27 -29.43
C TRP A 158 -2.58 -12.06 -30.38
N MET A 159 -3.03 -10.87 -29.96
CA MET A 159 -2.91 -9.65 -30.79
C MET A 159 -1.46 -9.20 -30.97
N ARG A 160 -0.54 -9.56 -30.06
CA ARG A 160 0.91 -9.34 -30.22
C ARG A 160 1.53 -10.32 -31.22
N ALA A 161 1.09 -11.58 -31.18
CA ALA A 161 1.60 -12.63 -32.05
C ALA A 161 1.05 -12.52 -33.49
N ASP A 162 -0.27 -12.46 -33.65
CA ASP A 162 -0.96 -12.32 -34.93
C ASP A 162 -2.27 -11.53 -34.78
N ARG A 163 -2.13 -10.20 -34.91
CA ARG A 163 -3.24 -9.25 -34.84
C ARG A 163 -4.35 -9.55 -35.85
N SER A 164 -3.99 -9.90 -37.09
CA SER A 164 -4.97 -10.08 -38.16
C SER A 164 -5.83 -11.32 -37.91
N GLU A 165 -5.20 -12.40 -37.43
CA GLU A 165 -5.90 -13.63 -37.10
C GLU A 165 -6.83 -13.43 -35.89
N ALA A 166 -6.35 -12.79 -34.82
CA ALA A 166 -7.14 -12.51 -33.63
C ALA A 166 -8.40 -11.68 -33.96
N ILE A 167 -8.26 -10.59 -34.74
CA ILE A 167 -9.41 -9.78 -35.19
C ILE A 167 -10.34 -10.60 -36.09
N GLY A 168 -9.78 -11.36 -37.03
CA GLY A 168 -10.54 -12.24 -37.91
C GLY A 168 -11.36 -13.27 -37.13
N PHE A 169 -10.82 -13.80 -36.03
CA PHE A 169 -11.53 -14.71 -35.15
C PHE A 169 -12.67 -14.01 -34.40
N ALA A 170 -12.38 -12.87 -33.75
CA ALA A 170 -13.37 -12.06 -33.03
C ALA A 170 -14.54 -11.60 -33.92
N SER A 171 -14.27 -11.30 -35.19
CA SER A 171 -15.28 -10.81 -36.15
C SER A 171 -16.46 -11.77 -36.36
N ARG A 172 -16.28 -13.06 -36.06
CA ARG A 172 -17.29 -14.12 -36.18
C ARG A 172 -18.19 -14.27 -34.95
N TRP A 173 -17.89 -13.58 -33.85
CA TRP A 173 -18.67 -13.65 -32.62
C TRP A 173 -19.94 -12.79 -32.68
N SER A 174 -20.82 -12.98 -31.69
CA SER A 174 -21.99 -12.10 -31.50
C SER A 174 -21.54 -10.67 -31.20
N GLN A 175 -22.37 -9.68 -31.54
CA GLN A 175 -22.06 -8.26 -31.34
C GLN A 175 -21.65 -7.93 -29.89
N HIS A 176 -22.34 -8.51 -28.89
CA HIS A 176 -21.97 -8.37 -27.47
C HIS A 176 -20.54 -8.84 -27.17
N LYS A 177 -20.15 -10.02 -27.68
CA LYS A 177 -18.80 -10.55 -27.48
C LYS A 177 -17.74 -9.74 -28.23
N LYS A 178 -18.05 -9.20 -29.42
CA LYS A 178 -17.14 -8.27 -30.13
C LYS A 178 -16.88 -7.02 -29.29
N GLN A 179 -17.94 -6.46 -28.69
CA GLN A 179 -17.82 -5.32 -27.78
C GLN A 179 -16.93 -5.65 -26.58
N ILE A 180 -17.11 -6.81 -25.94
CA ILE A 180 -16.25 -7.25 -24.83
C ILE A 180 -14.78 -7.35 -25.26
N VAL A 181 -14.47 -7.94 -26.42
CA VAL A 181 -13.09 -8.02 -26.95
C VAL A 181 -12.51 -6.63 -27.13
N PHE A 182 -13.27 -5.72 -27.74
CA PHE A 182 -12.80 -4.37 -27.99
C PHE A 182 -12.53 -3.60 -26.69
N GLU A 183 -13.48 -3.64 -25.76
CA GLU A 183 -13.37 -2.94 -24.48
C GLU A 183 -12.25 -3.49 -23.60
N SER A 184 -12.08 -4.82 -23.57
CA SER A 184 -11.18 -5.46 -22.61
C SER A 184 -9.78 -5.69 -23.19
N ALA A 185 -9.65 -5.88 -24.51
CA ALA A 185 -8.36 -6.22 -25.14
C ALA A 185 -7.84 -5.18 -26.13
N VAL A 186 -8.66 -4.28 -26.68
CA VAL A 186 -8.22 -3.28 -27.67
C VAL A 186 -8.07 -1.90 -27.05
N LEU A 187 -9.07 -1.43 -26.30
CA LEU A 187 -9.05 -0.11 -25.67
C LEU A 187 -7.90 0.09 -24.67
N PRO A 188 -7.59 -0.86 -23.75
CA PRO A 188 -6.55 -0.66 -22.74
C PRO A 188 -5.13 -0.67 -23.30
N ARG A 189 -4.95 -1.15 -24.53
CA ARG A 189 -3.62 -1.30 -25.15
C ARG A 189 -2.97 0.04 -25.41
N THR A 190 -1.75 0.19 -24.89
CA THR A 190 -0.95 1.40 -25.02
C THR A 190 -0.02 1.37 -26.22
N ASP A 191 0.23 0.18 -26.77
CA ASP A 191 1.00 -0.03 -28.01
C ASP A 191 0.19 0.26 -29.27
N LEU A 192 -1.15 0.35 -29.16
CA LEU A 192 -2.04 0.71 -30.26
C LEU A 192 -2.31 2.21 -30.27
N GLY A 193 -1.98 2.86 -31.39
CA GLY A 193 -2.42 4.23 -31.66
C GLY A 193 -3.93 4.32 -31.83
N LEU A 194 -4.50 5.51 -31.63
CA LEU A 194 -5.94 5.76 -31.77
C LEU A 194 -6.49 5.37 -33.15
N GLY A 195 -5.72 5.64 -34.22
CA GLY A 195 -6.08 5.24 -35.58
C GLY A 195 -6.15 3.73 -35.78
N GLU A 196 -5.26 2.97 -35.11
CA GLU A 196 -5.30 1.50 -35.14
C GLU A 196 -6.50 0.97 -34.37
N LYS A 197 -6.79 1.52 -33.17
CA LYS A 197 -7.98 1.16 -32.39
C LYS A 197 -9.26 1.41 -33.19
N LEU A 198 -9.34 2.52 -33.90
CA LEU A 198 -10.46 2.84 -34.79
C LEU A 198 -10.62 1.83 -35.92
N GLU A 199 -9.51 1.46 -36.57
CA GLU A 199 -9.55 0.49 -37.65
C GLU A 199 -9.98 -0.89 -37.16
N ILE A 200 -9.48 -1.33 -36.00
CA ILE A 200 -9.93 -2.56 -35.35
C ILE A 200 -11.42 -2.49 -35.02
N GLY A 201 -11.90 -1.35 -34.51
CA GLY A 201 -13.31 -1.14 -34.19
C GLY A 201 -14.21 -1.25 -35.42
N ARG A 202 -13.75 -0.75 -36.58
CA ARG A 202 -14.44 -0.92 -37.87
C ARG A 202 -14.45 -2.38 -38.32
N GLN A 203 -13.32 -3.08 -38.22
CA GLN A 203 -13.21 -4.49 -38.60
C GLN A 203 -14.10 -5.40 -37.74
N LEU A 204 -14.36 -5.00 -36.49
CA LEU A 204 -15.29 -5.67 -35.59
C LEU A 204 -16.74 -5.17 -35.69
N ASP A 205 -17.04 -4.20 -36.55
CA ASP A 205 -18.38 -3.58 -36.70
C ASP A 205 -18.92 -2.95 -35.39
N ILE A 206 -18.05 -2.27 -34.65
CA ILE A 206 -18.37 -1.63 -33.36
C ILE A 206 -18.56 -0.11 -33.58
N GLN A 207 -19.70 0.26 -34.17
CA GLN A 207 -19.95 1.63 -34.64
C GLN A 207 -20.01 2.68 -33.52
N TYR A 208 -20.57 2.36 -32.36
CA TYR A 208 -20.69 3.30 -31.25
C TYR A 208 -19.32 3.76 -30.72
N ILE A 209 -18.37 2.82 -30.61
CA ILE A 209 -17.03 3.12 -30.07
C ILE A 209 -16.17 3.83 -31.12
N ALA A 210 -16.37 3.55 -32.41
CA ALA A 210 -15.72 4.30 -33.49
C ALA A 210 -16.07 5.79 -33.43
N SER A 211 -17.32 6.14 -33.11
CA SER A 211 -17.73 7.54 -32.94
C SER A 211 -17.01 8.22 -31.77
N SER A 212 -16.94 7.56 -30.60
CA SER A 212 -16.22 8.09 -29.45
C SER A 212 -14.71 8.23 -29.67
N LEU A 213 -14.09 7.27 -30.36
CA LEU A 213 -12.68 7.33 -30.72
C LEU A 213 -12.39 8.33 -31.86
N LEU A 214 -13.36 8.58 -32.76
CA LEU A 214 -13.25 9.63 -33.79
C LEU A 214 -13.38 11.02 -33.18
N GLU A 215 -14.22 11.19 -32.16
CA GLU A 215 -14.24 12.40 -31.34
C GLU A 215 -12.89 12.61 -30.64
N GLU A 216 -12.36 11.55 -30.01
CA GLU A 216 -11.02 11.59 -29.42
C GLU A 216 -9.93 11.90 -30.46
N GLN A 217 -10.07 11.40 -31.69
CA GLN A 217 -9.09 11.63 -32.75
C GLN A 217 -9.15 13.06 -33.27
N ALA A 218 -10.36 13.59 -33.46
CA ALA A 218 -10.59 14.98 -33.84
C ALA A 218 -10.06 15.95 -32.77
N GLU A 219 -10.10 15.55 -31.49
CA GLU A 219 -9.52 16.30 -30.37
C GLU A 219 -7.98 16.17 -30.27
N SER A 220 -7.38 15.14 -30.89
CA SER A 220 -5.94 14.84 -30.85
C SER A 220 -5.12 15.37 -32.03
N ALA A 221 -5.77 15.87 -33.10
CA ALA A 221 -5.07 16.42 -34.26
C ALA A 221 -4.23 17.65 -33.85
N PRO A 222 -2.99 17.81 -34.39
CA PRO A 222 -2.16 18.97 -34.10
C PRO A 222 -2.93 20.23 -34.47
N ILE A 223 -3.12 21.07 -33.46
CA ILE A 223 -4.00 22.22 -33.59
C ILE A 223 -3.20 23.33 -34.28
N SER A 224 -3.40 23.53 -35.57
CA SER A 224 -2.69 24.57 -36.33
C SER A 224 -2.97 25.99 -35.82
N ASP A 225 -4.11 26.19 -35.16
CA ASP A 225 -4.46 27.40 -34.41
C ASP A 225 -5.14 27.03 -33.08
N ALA A 226 -4.33 26.89 -32.04
CA ALA A 226 -4.77 26.51 -30.69
C ALA A 226 -5.81 27.49 -30.09
N GLU A 227 -5.73 28.76 -30.48
CA GLU A 227 -6.65 29.79 -29.99
C GLU A 227 -8.03 29.66 -30.65
N GLU A 228 -8.07 29.52 -31.97
CA GLU A 228 -9.32 29.31 -32.72
C GLU A 228 -9.99 27.99 -32.32
N TYR A 229 -9.21 26.93 -32.18
CA TYR A 229 -9.70 25.63 -31.72
C TYR A 229 -10.34 25.72 -30.34
N TRP A 230 -9.66 26.33 -29.35
CA TRP A 230 -10.21 26.45 -28.01
C TRP A 230 -11.51 27.25 -28.00
N LYS A 231 -11.55 28.38 -28.73
CA LYS A 231 -12.76 29.21 -28.85
C LYS A 231 -13.92 28.42 -29.46
N SER A 232 -13.66 27.66 -30.52
CA SER A 232 -14.65 26.82 -31.18
C SER A 232 -15.12 25.67 -30.28
N PHE A 233 -14.18 24.98 -29.63
CA PHE A 233 -14.44 23.88 -28.71
C PHE A 233 -15.28 24.33 -27.53
N HIS A 234 -14.89 25.42 -26.86
CA HIS A 234 -15.60 25.96 -25.71
C HIS A 234 -16.99 26.51 -26.10
N ALA A 235 -17.13 27.14 -27.27
CA ALA A 235 -18.44 27.56 -27.78
C ALA A 235 -19.37 26.37 -28.02
N LYS A 236 -18.86 25.26 -28.58
CA LYS A 236 -19.62 24.03 -28.83
C LYS A 236 -20.02 23.30 -27.55
N HIS A 237 -19.15 23.28 -26.53
CA HIS A 237 -19.35 22.51 -25.30
C HIS A 237 -19.74 23.35 -24.07
N ARG A 238 -20.18 24.61 -24.27
CA ARG A 238 -20.53 25.53 -23.17
C ARG A 238 -21.49 24.94 -22.13
N ASN A 239 -22.41 24.06 -22.56
CA ASN A 239 -23.41 23.43 -21.68
C ASN A 239 -23.09 21.97 -21.32
N ALA A 240 -22.01 21.40 -21.88
CA ALA A 240 -21.65 19.98 -21.77
C ALA A 240 -20.20 19.75 -21.33
N PHE A 241 -19.50 20.80 -20.89
CA PHE A 241 -18.13 20.67 -20.38
C PHE A 241 -18.07 19.78 -19.12
N SER A 242 -19.18 19.72 -18.37
CA SER A 242 -19.42 18.75 -17.29
C SER A 242 -19.24 17.30 -17.74
N ASP A 243 -19.57 17.00 -18.99
CA ASP A 243 -19.71 15.63 -19.50
C ASP A 243 -18.40 15.10 -20.07
N LEU A 244 -17.44 15.98 -20.32
CA LEU A 244 -16.11 15.61 -20.81
C LEU A 244 -15.38 14.77 -19.76
N ARG A 245 -14.77 13.68 -20.21
CA ARG A 245 -13.93 12.86 -19.33
C ARG A 245 -12.60 13.57 -19.05
N ARG A 246 -11.95 13.17 -17.96
CA ARG A 246 -10.71 13.82 -17.49
C ARG A 246 -9.53 13.64 -18.44
N ASP A 247 -9.44 12.49 -19.11
CA ASP A 247 -8.48 12.18 -20.17
C ASP A 247 -8.65 13.10 -21.39
N GLN A 248 -9.88 13.35 -21.84
CA GLN A 248 -10.15 14.30 -22.93
C GLN A 248 -9.66 15.72 -22.57
N LEU A 249 -10.03 16.20 -21.38
CA LEU A 249 -9.55 17.49 -20.88
C LEU A 249 -8.02 17.55 -20.76
N SER A 250 -7.40 16.43 -20.40
CA SER A 250 -5.94 16.32 -20.32
C SER A 250 -5.27 16.41 -21.69
N ASN A 251 -5.85 15.77 -22.71
CA ASN A 251 -5.38 15.84 -24.09
C ASN A 251 -5.49 17.26 -24.65
N ILE A 252 -6.63 17.92 -24.42
CA ILE A 252 -6.83 19.33 -24.81
C ILE A 252 -5.79 20.22 -24.12
N ALA A 253 -5.62 20.09 -22.80
CA ALA A 253 -4.63 20.85 -22.06
C ALA A 253 -3.20 20.61 -22.59
N GLN A 254 -2.87 19.37 -22.95
CA GLN A 254 -1.59 19.01 -23.54
C GLN A 254 -1.38 19.70 -24.90
N SER A 255 -2.36 19.64 -25.80
CA SER A 255 -2.26 20.26 -27.12
C SER A 255 -2.16 21.79 -27.04
N LEU A 256 -2.96 22.42 -26.17
CA LEU A 256 -2.90 23.87 -25.96
C LEU A 256 -1.52 24.31 -25.44
N VAL A 257 -0.97 23.60 -24.46
CA VAL A 257 0.36 23.93 -23.91
C VAL A 257 1.48 23.63 -24.90
N ALA A 258 1.37 22.58 -25.72
CA ALA A 258 2.36 22.27 -26.74
C ALA A 258 2.51 23.40 -27.78
N GLU A 259 1.38 23.98 -28.22
CA GLU A 259 1.38 25.03 -29.23
C GLU A 259 1.60 26.44 -28.64
N MET A 260 1.00 26.73 -27.49
CA MET A 260 0.97 28.10 -26.94
C MET A 260 1.86 28.31 -25.71
N GLY A 261 2.40 27.24 -25.12
CA GLY A 261 3.11 27.30 -23.84
C GLY A 261 2.24 27.88 -22.73
N ALA A 262 2.81 28.81 -21.95
CA ALA A 262 2.12 29.45 -20.83
C ALA A 262 0.90 30.31 -21.23
N LYS A 263 0.84 30.77 -22.49
CA LYS A 263 -0.29 31.58 -22.98
C LYS A 263 -1.61 30.80 -22.99
N ALA A 264 -1.55 29.46 -23.08
CA ALA A 264 -2.72 28.61 -22.98
C ALA A 264 -3.51 28.85 -21.68
N PHE A 265 -2.81 29.10 -20.57
CA PHE A 265 -3.44 29.32 -19.27
C PHE A 265 -4.27 30.62 -19.28
N HIS A 266 -3.69 31.71 -19.78
CA HIS A 266 -4.40 32.99 -19.90
C HIS A 266 -5.58 32.92 -20.86
N LEU A 267 -5.40 32.28 -22.03
CA LEU A 267 -6.47 32.10 -23.00
C LEU A 267 -7.69 31.41 -22.36
N VAL A 268 -7.46 30.28 -21.70
CA VAL A 268 -8.53 29.50 -21.07
C VAL A 268 -9.15 30.25 -19.90
N ASP A 269 -8.35 30.93 -19.09
CA ASP A 269 -8.84 31.74 -17.98
C ASP A 269 -9.70 32.93 -18.43
N GLU A 270 -9.35 33.59 -19.53
CA GLU A 270 -10.09 34.75 -20.03
C GLU A 270 -11.37 34.35 -20.77
N THR A 271 -11.35 33.20 -21.47
CA THR A 271 -12.47 32.79 -22.35
C THR A 271 -13.50 31.89 -21.69
N THR A 272 -13.16 31.22 -20.58
CA THR A 272 -14.10 30.35 -19.85
C THR A 272 -14.85 31.13 -18.78
N GLU A 273 -16.14 31.37 -18.99
CA GLU A 273 -16.97 32.13 -18.04
C GLU A 273 -17.33 31.29 -16.79
N ASN A 274 -17.59 29.99 -16.97
CA ASN A 274 -17.99 29.09 -15.90
C ASN A 274 -16.80 28.74 -14.98
N VAL A 275 -16.98 28.93 -13.68
CA VAL A 275 -15.96 28.67 -12.65
C VAL A 275 -15.65 27.18 -12.51
N ASP A 276 -16.63 26.30 -12.64
CA ASP A 276 -16.44 24.86 -12.54
C ASP A 276 -15.60 24.33 -13.71
N ASP A 277 -15.85 24.83 -14.92
CA ASP A 277 -15.09 24.45 -16.11
C ASP A 277 -13.63 24.89 -15.98
N LYS A 278 -13.39 26.12 -15.51
CA LYS A 278 -12.06 26.63 -15.14
C LYS A 278 -11.36 25.73 -14.14
N ASN A 279 -12.07 25.36 -13.06
CA ASN A 279 -11.54 24.51 -12.00
C ASN A 279 -11.19 23.09 -12.49
N ARG A 280 -11.74 22.66 -13.62
CA ARG A 280 -11.41 21.36 -14.23
C ARG A 280 -10.22 21.43 -15.17
N ILE A 281 -10.13 22.44 -16.03
CA ILE A 281 -9.10 22.50 -17.07
C ILE A 281 -7.83 23.26 -16.68
N LEU A 282 -7.95 24.37 -15.94
CA LEU A 282 -6.77 25.17 -15.53
C LEU A 282 -5.75 24.33 -14.73
N PRO A 283 -6.15 23.41 -13.82
CA PRO A 283 -5.17 22.57 -13.15
C PRO A 283 -4.39 21.64 -14.08
N LEU A 284 -5.02 21.17 -15.17
CA LEU A 284 -4.38 20.30 -16.15
C LEU A 284 -3.36 21.07 -16.97
N ILE A 285 -3.73 22.28 -17.43
CA ILE A 285 -2.84 23.21 -18.13
C ILE A 285 -1.66 23.60 -17.24
N ALA A 286 -1.92 24.03 -16.00
CA ALA A 286 -0.89 24.41 -15.04
C ALA A 286 0.07 23.26 -14.73
N THR A 287 -0.44 22.03 -14.57
CA THR A 287 0.41 20.85 -14.35
C THR A 287 1.28 20.57 -15.57
N ARG A 288 0.74 20.75 -16.78
CA ARG A 288 1.50 20.55 -18.02
C ARG A 288 2.57 21.62 -18.20
N ILE A 289 2.26 22.89 -17.93
CA ILE A 289 3.26 23.97 -17.90
C ILE A 289 4.33 23.64 -16.84
N ALA A 290 3.93 23.20 -15.65
CA ALA A 290 4.86 22.88 -14.57
C ALA A 290 5.84 21.75 -14.91
N SER A 291 5.45 20.83 -15.80
CA SER A 291 6.34 19.77 -16.28
C SER A 291 7.45 20.28 -17.21
N ALA A 292 7.25 21.44 -17.86
CA ALA A 292 8.25 22.08 -18.71
C ALA A 292 9.01 23.20 -17.96
N ASP A 293 8.28 24.04 -17.23
CA ASP A 293 8.81 25.12 -16.41
C ASP A 293 7.93 25.32 -15.16
N PRO A 294 8.35 24.77 -14.00
CA PRO A 294 7.58 24.88 -12.77
C PRO A 294 7.52 26.31 -12.20
N ARG A 295 8.51 27.16 -12.52
CA ARG A 295 8.54 28.55 -12.05
C ARG A 295 7.45 29.36 -12.74
N VAL A 296 7.33 29.23 -14.07
CA VAL A 296 6.27 29.89 -14.83
C VAL A 296 4.89 29.41 -14.37
N ALA A 297 4.70 28.11 -14.16
CA ALA A 297 3.44 27.59 -13.64
C ALA A 297 3.11 28.13 -12.23
N TYR A 298 4.11 28.29 -11.38
CA TYR A 298 3.95 28.87 -10.04
C TYR A 298 3.50 30.33 -10.10
N GLU A 299 4.18 31.15 -10.91
CA GLU A 299 3.86 32.57 -11.10
C GLU A 299 2.41 32.77 -11.60
N LEU A 300 1.93 31.88 -12.47
CA LEU A 300 0.56 31.91 -12.97
C LEU A 300 -0.50 31.69 -11.88
N VAL A 301 -0.18 30.95 -10.80
CA VAL A 301 -1.17 30.41 -9.85
C VAL A 301 -1.04 30.99 -8.44
N VAL A 302 0.12 31.53 -8.07
CA VAL A 302 0.42 31.93 -6.69
C VAL A 302 -0.56 32.97 -6.12
N ASP A 303 -0.85 34.02 -6.89
CA ASP A 303 -1.65 35.18 -6.45
C ASP A 303 -3.17 34.97 -6.62
N ARG A 304 -3.58 33.80 -7.09
CA ARG A 304 -4.98 33.49 -7.34
C ARG A 304 -5.69 33.11 -6.03
N LYS A 305 -7.02 33.30 -6.03
CA LYS A 305 -7.90 33.17 -4.85
C LYS A 305 -7.89 31.73 -4.26
N ARG A 306 -8.51 31.59 -3.08
CA ARG A 306 -8.39 30.44 -2.15
C ARG A 306 -8.63 29.05 -2.77
N ASP A 307 -9.48 28.94 -3.79
CA ASP A 307 -9.89 27.67 -4.40
C ASP A 307 -8.77 27.00 -5.23
N GLU A 308 -7.65 27.69 -5.46
CA GLU A 308 -6.52 27.16 -6.23
C GLU A 308 -5.40 26.55 -5.37
N THR A 309 -5.63 26.38 -4.06
CA THR A 309 -4.64 25.75 -3.16
C THR A 309 -4.27 24.34 -3.62
N GLY A 310 -5.23 23.59 -4.18
CA GLY A 310 -4.98 22.26 -4.74
C GLY A 310 -4.11 22.31 -6.01
N MET A 311 -4.29 23.32 -6.86
CA MET A 311 -3.48 23.50 -8.07
C MET A 311 -2.04 23.89 -7.70
N LEU A 312 -1.90 24.90 -6.83
CA LEU A 312 -0.60 25.35 -6.34
C LEU A 312 0.17 24.21 -5.65
N SER A 313 -0.51 23.39 -4.83
CA SER A 313 0.11 22.22 -4.19
C SER A 313 0.69 21.23 -5.19
N ARG A 314 -0.01 20.96 -6.30
CA ARG A 314 0.49 20.06 -7.36
C ARG A 314 1.71 20.64 -8.08
N ILE A 315 1.68 21.92 -8.43
CA ILE A 315 2.81 22.61 -9.08
C ILE A 315 4.03 22.60 -8.16
N VAL A 316 3.86 23.04 -6.91
CA VAL A 316 4.93 23.06 -5.90
C VAL A 316 5.47 21.66 -5.65
N SER A 317 4.61 20.63 -5.65
CA SER A 317 5.05 19.24 -5.49
C SER A 317 5.89 18.73 -6.67
N GLY A 318 5.48 19.07 -7.90
CA GLY A 318 6.25 18.78 -9.10
C GLY A 318 7.60 19.49 -9.07
N TRP A 319 7.60 20.79 -8.78
CA TRP A 319 8.80 21.60 -8.69
C TRP A 319 9.77 21.07 -7.63
N ALA A 320 9.29 20.84 -6.41
CA ALA A 320 10.10 20.36 -5.31
C ALA A 320 10.67 18.96 -5.53
N SER A 321 10.13 18.21 -6.50
CA SER A 321 10.68 16.90 -6.86
C SER A 321 11.95 16.97 -7.71
N VAL A 322 12.25 18.13 -8.30
CA VAL A 322 13.42 18.37 -9.14
C VAL A 322 14.33 19.42 -8.50
N GLU A 323 13.76 20.53 -8.04
CA GLU A 323 14.49 21.69 -7.49
C GLU A 323 13.87 22.15 -6.15
N PRO A 324 14.01 21.36 -5.08
CA PRO A 324 13.36 21.65 -3.80
C PRO A 324 13.82 22.98 -3.16
N LYS A 325 15.06 23.40 -3.39
CA LYS A 325 15.57 24.69 -2.90
C LYS A 325 14.81 25.86 -3.52
N ASP A 326 14.76 25.91 -4.85
CA ASP A 326 14.11 26.97 -5.60
C ASP A 326 12.61 26.99 -5.33
N ALA A 327 11.97 25.82 -5.26
CA ALA A 327 10.58 25.68 -4.85
C ALA A 327 10.35 26.24 -3.44
N PHE A 328 11.24 25.97 -2.48
CA PHE A 328 11.14 26.48 -1.10
C PHE A 328 11.26 28.01 -1.04
N GLU A 329 12.21 28.58 -1.77
CA GLU A 329 12.41 30.02 -1.86
C GLU A 329 11.18 30.70 -2.47
N ALA A 330 10.65 30.13 -3.56
CA ALA A 330 9.45 30.64 -4.22
C ALA A 330 8.23 30.66 -3.27
N VAL A 331 7.93 29.53 -2.62
CA VAL A 331 6.75 29.46 -1.72
C VAL A 331 6.91 30.31 -0.46
N SER A 332 8.13 30.67 -0.08
CA SER A 332 8.41 31.58 1.04
C SER A 332 7.93 33.01 0.77
N GLN A 333 7.71 33.38 -0.50
CA GLN A 333 7.17 34.68 -0.91
C GLN A 333 5.63 34.75 -0.86
N ILE A 334 4.92 33.64 -0.61
CA ILE A 334 3.46 33.63 -0.53
C ILE A 334 3.01 34.52 0.63
N VAL A 335 2.19 35.55 0.36
CA VAL A 335 1.71 36.52 1.36
C VAL A 335 0.87 35.85 2.46
N ASN A 336 -0.07 34.98 2.06
CA ASN A 336 -0.94 34.27 3.00
C ASN A 336 -0.13 33.27 3.85
N SER A 337 -0.05 33.52 5.16
CA SER A 337 0.78 32.73 6.08
C SER A 337 0.41 31.25 6.16
N ASN A 338 -0.89 30.91 6.14
CA ASN A 338 -1.36 29.53 6.18
C ASN A 338 -1.02 28.78 4.89
N LYS A 339 -1.26 29.42 3.73
CA LYS A 339 -0.90 28.86 2.41
C LYS A 339 0.61 28.68 2.30
N ARG A 340 1.40 29.69 2.70
CA ARG A 340 2.87 29.64 2.76
C ARG A 340 3.35 28.46 3.60
N ARG A 341 2.86 28.33 4.84
CA ARG A 341 3.23 27.25 5.75
C ARG A 341 2.94 25.87 5.16
N TYR A 342 1.73 25.66 4.64
CA TYR A 342 1.34 24.41 4.02
C TYR A 342 2.22 24.05 2.80
N MET A 343 2.57 25.03 1.96
CA MET A 343 3.46 24.80 0.82
C MET A 343 4.90 24.51 1.25
N GLN A 344 5.43 25.22 2.25
CA GLN A 344 6.75 24.95 2.83
C GLN A 344 6.83 23.55 3.43
N GLU A 345 5.80 23.11 4.17
CA GLU A 345 5.68 21.74 4.68
C GLU A 345 5.68 20.69 3.56
N THR A 346 4.99 20.98 2.46
CA THR A 346 4.94 20.13 1.27
C THR A 346 6.32 20.00 0.62
N VAL A 347 7.02 21.12 0.41
CA VAL A 347 8.37 21.14 -0.17
C VAL A 347 9.35 20.38 0.72
N ILE A 348 9.36 20.64 2.04
CA ILE A 348 10.25 19.94 2.99
C ILE A 348 9.99 18.43 2.96
N GLY A 349 8.73 18.00 2.95
CA GLY A 349 8.38 16.59 2.87
C GLY A 349 8.78 15.91 1.55
N LEU A 350 8.89 16.66 0.45
CA LEU A 350 9.37 16.12 -0.84
C LEU A 350 10.89 16.15 -0.94
N TRP A 351 11.53 17.21 -0.43
CA TRP A 351 12.98 17.31 -0.35
C TRP A 351 13.56 16.12 0.43
N THR A 352 12.94 15.73 1.54
CA THR A 352 13.41 14.57 2.32
C THR A 352 13.20 13.22 1.64
N ARG A 353 12.16 13.07 0.82
CA ARG A 353 11.81 11.79 0.18
C ARG A 353 12.54 11.55 -1.13
N LYS A 354 12.75 12.62 -1.92
CA LYS A 354 13.34 12.54 -3.27
C LYS A 354 14.76 13.10 -3.34
N GLY A 355 15.12 14.03 -2.45
CA GLY A 355 16.45 14.62 -2.37
C GLY A 355 17.34 13.95 -1.32
N SER A 356 18.45 14.60 -0.99
CA SER A 356 19.36 14.17 0.06
C SER A 356 18.90 14.70 1.43
N PRO A 357 18.48 13.84 2.38
CA PRO A 357 18.18 14.28 3.74
C PRO A 357 19.38 14.94 4.42
N THR A 358 20.61 14.54 4.07
CA THR A 358 21.85 15.15 4.57
C THR A 358 22.02 16.59 4.07
N GLU A 359 21.74 16.85 2.79
CA GLU A 359 21.77 18.22 2.25
C GLU A 359 20.76 19.13 2.98
N LEU A 360 19.57 18.63 3.28
CA LEU A 360 18.57 19.38 4.03
C LEU A 360 19.05 19.71 5.46
N LEU A 361 19.77 18.78 6.11
CA LEU A 361 20.36 18.99 7.44
C LEU A 361 21.46 20.06 7.42
N GLU A 362 22.30 20.08 6.40
CA GLU A 362 23.36 21.08 6.23
C GLU A 362 22.80 22.49 6.04
N ARG A 363 21.61 22.59 5.43
CA ARG A 363 20.95 23.85 5.11
C ARG A 363 19.94 24.32 6.14
N LEU A 364 19.82 23.67 7.30
CA LEU A 364 18.82 24.04 8.32
C LEU A 364 18.84 25.52 8.70
N ASN A 365 19.99 26.19 8.62
CA ASN A 365 20.12 27.62 8.94
C ASN A 365 19.49 28.54 7.88
N GLU A 366 19.29 28.06 6.65
CA GLU A 366 18.60 28.78 5.57
C GLU A 366 17.08 28.85 5.81
N PHE A 367 16.54 27.94 6.63
CA PHE A 367 15.10 27.91 6.93
C PHE A 367 14.72 28.95 7.99
N PRO A 368 13.49 29.52 7.91
CA PRO A 368 12.93 30.30 9.01
C PRO A 368 12.90 29.48 10.29
N HIS A 369 13.10 30.13 11.44
CA HIS A 369 13.24 29.48 12.75
C HIS A 369 12.16 28.41 13.02
N ASP A 370 10.91 28.73 12.72
CA ASP A 370 9.76 27.84 12.97
C ASP A 370 9.76 26.55 12.12
N PHE A 371 10.48 26.54 11.01
CA PHE A 371 10.60 25.36 10.13
C PHE A 371 11.84 24.53 10.42
N ARG A 372 12.84 25.06 11.15
CA ARG A 372 14.11 24.35 11.39
C ARG A 372 13.91 23.04 12.14
N SER A 373 13.07 23.03 13.17
CA SER A 373 12.79 21.79 13.93
C SER A 373 12.11 20.76 13.05
N MET A 374 11.08 21.17 12.32
CA MET A 374 10.33 20.27 11.44
C MET A 374 11.20 19.72 10.29
N ALA A 375 11.99 20.58 9.63
CA ALA A 375 12.91 20.16 8.58
C ALA A 375 13.95 19.17 9.12
N ARG A 376 14.52 19.45 10.30
CA ARG A 376 15.46 18.54 10.98
C ARG A 376 14.83 17.20 11.30
N GLU A 377 13.65 17.19 11.89
CA GLU A 377 12.93 15.97 12.26
C GLU A 377 12.64 15.12 11.02
N ARG A 378 12.05 15.71 9.97
CA ARG A 378 11.76 15.00 8.71
C ARG A 378 13.01 14.49 8.01
N ALA A 379 14.10 15.27 8.05
CA ALA A 379 15.37 14.87 7.47
C ALA A 379 16.00 13.69 8.21
N LEU A 380 16.01 13.72 9.56
CA LEU A 380 16.54 12.62 10.38
C LEU A 380 15.69 11.36 10.26
N GLU A 381 14.36 11.47 10.22
CA GLU A 381 13.48 10.33 9.98
C GLU A 381 13.70 9.71 8.61
N SER A 382 13.86 10.54 7.56
CA SER A 382 14.16 10.07 6.21
C SER A 382 15.55 9.45 6.13
N LEU A 383 16.57 10.09 6.71
CA LEU A 383 17.93 9.55 6.79
C LEU A 383 17.93 8.21 7.53
N GLY A 384 17.14 8.07 8.61
CA GLY A 384 16.96 6.81 9.32
C GLY A 384 16.37 5.69 8.47
N SER A 385 15.74 6.02 7.34
CA SER A 385 15.25 5.04 6.38
C SER A 385 16.32 4.52 5.40
N PHE A 386 17.47 5.21 5.28
CA PHE A 386 18.56 4.85 4.38
C PHE A 386 19.86 4.49 5.12
N SER A 387 20.21 5.30 6.12
CA SER A 387 21.47 5.26 6.90
C SER A 387 21.15 5.48 8.38
N PRO A 388 20.59 4.47 9.07
CA PRO A 388 20.11 4.61 10.45
C PRO A 388 21.21 4.96 11.45
N GLU A 389 22.44 4.45 11.27
CA GLU A 389 23.59 4.79 12.11
C GLU A 389 23.96 6.27 11.98
N GLU A 390 24.05 6.79 10.75
CA GLU A 390 24.31 8.22 10.49
C GLU A 390 23.19 9.09 11.06
N ALA A 391 21.93 8.66 10.93
CA ALA A 391 20.80 9.39 11.50
C ALA A 391 20.87 9.45 13.04
N LEU A 392 21.25 8.36 13.69
CA LEU A 392 21.40 8.28 15.16
C LEU A 392 22.62 9.07 15.68
N GLU A 393 23.68 9.17 14.87
CA GLU A 393 24.79 10.09 15.17
C GLU A 393 24.30 11.54 15.12
N LYS A 394 23.60 11.91 14.04
CA LYS A 394 23.11 13.29 13.86
C LYS A 394 21.98 13.66 14.83
N THR A 395 21.22 12.72 15.38
CA THR A 395 20.22 13.01 16.42
C THR A 395 20.86 13.54 17.71
N GLN A 396 22.13 13.25 17.97
CA GLN A 396 22.83 13.76 19.16
C GLN A 396 22.97 15.29 19.17
N ALA A 397 22.93 15.94 18.00
CA ALA A 397 22.94 17.39 17.87
C ALA A 397 21.59 18.05 18.24
N VAL A 398 20.52 17.27 18.49
CA VAL A 398 19.22 17.77 18.91
C VAL A 398 19.25 18.11 20.41
N GLN A 399 19.16 19.40 20.74
CA GLN A 399 19.26 19.91 22.11
C GLN A 399 18.08 19.48 23.01
N ASP A 400 16.86 19.44 22.45
CA ASP A 400 15.68 18.99 23.19
C ASP A 400 15.72 17.47 23.38
N ALA A 401 15.89 17.04 24.63
CA ALA A 401 16.01 15.63 24.98
C ALA A 401 14.76 14.81 24.63
N THR A 402 13.56 15.40 24.70
CA THR A 402 12.29 14.74 24.37
C THR A 402 12.21 14.49 22.86
N VAL A 403 12.53 15.51 22.06
CA VAL A 403 12.56 15.39 20.59
C VAL A 403 13.63 14.40 20.15
N ARG A 404 14.84 14.47 20.73
CA ARG A 404 15.92 13.52 20.45
C ARG A 404 15.51 12.08 20.72
N ASN A 405 15.00 11.80 21.92
CA ASN A 405 14.57 10.44 22.30
C ASN A 405 13.46 9.92 21.38
N ARG A 406 12.52 10.78 20.97
CA ARG A 406 11.46 10.42 20.02
C ARG A 406 12.02 10.07 18.63
N LEU A 407 12.96 10.87 18.13
CA LEU A 407 13.60 10.63 16.83
C LEU A 407 14.41 9.34 16.84
N GLU A 408 15.22 9.11 17.87
CA GLU A 408 15.97 7.86 18.03
C GLU A 408 15.03 6.65 18.04
N ASN A 409 13.92 6.70 18.79
CA ASN A 409 12.92 5.64 18.80
C ASN A 409 12.33 5.40 17.40
N SER A 410 11.98 6.49 16.69
CA SER A 410 11.45 6.41 15.33
C SER A 410 12.44 5.76 14.36
N ILE A 411 13.71 6.18 14.41
CA ILE A 411 14.79 5.67 13.56
C ILE A 411 15.06 4.19 13.84
N VAL A 412 15.22 3.82 15.11
CA VAL A 412 15.50 2.43 15.52
C VAL A 412 14.34 1.50 15.13
N VAL A 413 13.09 1.92 15.33
CA VAL A 413 11.92 1.13 14.92
C VAL A 413 11.83 1.01 13.40
N SER A 414 12.14 2.07 12.66
CA SER A 414 12.21 2.05 11.19
C SER A 414 13.33 1.13 10.69
N TRP A 415 14.49 1.18 11.33
CA TRP A 415 15.63 0.32 11.04
C TRP A 415 15.29 -1.15 11.27
N ALA A 416 14.66 -1.46 12.40
CA ALA A 416 14.27 -2.83 12.75
C ALA A 416 13.29 -3.46 11.75
N LYS A 417 12.46 -2.65 11.07
CA LYS A 417 11.59 -3.16 10.00
C LYS A 417 12.39 -3.72 8.82
N ARG A 418 13.60 -3.23 8.55
CA ARG A 418 14.48 -3.69 7.46
C ARG A 418 15.54 -4.67 7.95
N ASN A 419 16.16 -4.39 9.09
CA ASN A 419 17.22 -5.19 9.68
C ASN A 419 17.15 -5.13 11.21
N ALA A 420 16.33 -6.01 11.78
CA ALA A 420 16.15 -6.09 13.23
C ALA A 420 17.43 -6.50 13.98
N SER A 421 18.25 -7.37 13.40
CA SER A 421 19.50 -7.83 14.01
C SER A 421 20.49 -6.68 14.24
N ALA A 422 20.68 -5.81 13.24
CA ALA A 422 21.56 -4.66 13.34
C ALA A 422 21.00 -3.60 14.32
N ALA A 423 19.69 -3.35 14.27
CA ALA A 423 19.03 -2.46 15.23
C ALA A 423 19.19 -2.94 16.69
N LEU A 424 19.04 -4.25 16.94
CA LEU A 424 19.27 -4.84 18.27
C LEU A 424 20.73 -4.73 18.70
N ALA A 425 21.67 -5.01 17.80
CA ALA A 425 23.09 -4.86 18.09
C ALA A 425 23.43 -3.42 18.49
N TRP A 426 22.88 -2.44 17.77
CA TRP A 426 23.04 -1.03 18.11
C TRP A 426 22.46 -0.71 19.51
N VAL A 427 21.21 -1.11 19.78
CA VAL A 427 20.56 -0.86 21.08
C VAL A 427 21.34 -1.51 22.24
N ARG A 428 21.95 -2.69 22.02
CA ARG A 428 22.81 -3.35 23.03
C ARG A 428 24.14 -2.62 23.26
N SER A 429 24.68 -1.97 22.22
CA SER A 429 25.93 -1.21 22.31
C SER A 429 25.77 0.18 22.92
N GLU A 430 24.55 0.72 22.91
CA GLU A 430 24.25 2.07 23.38
C GLU A 430 24.42 2.17 24.92
N PRO A 431 25.23 3.10 25.45
CA PRO A 431 25.44 3.29 26.89
C PRO A 431 24.25 3.93 27.62
N ALA A 432 23.06 3.88 27.04
CA ALA A 432 21.84 4.49 27.57
C ALA A 432 21.43 3.89 28.93
N VAL A 433 20.68 4.68 29.70
CA VAL A 433 19.99 4.21 30.92
C VAL A 433 19.15 2.98 30.58
N GLN A 434 19.26 1.93 31.41
CA GLN A 434 18.65 0.61 31.21
C GLN A 434 17.20 0.68 30.70
N TYR A 435 16.37 1.58 31.26
CA TYR A 435 14.99 1.78 30.83
C TYR A 435 14.83 2.12 29.33
N LYS A 436 15.66 3.01 28.78
CA LYS A 436 15.61 3.41 27.37
C LYS A 436 15.96 2.22 26.46
N ARG A 437 16.99 1.46 26.84
CA ARG A 437 17.40 0.24 26.13
C ARG A 437 16.27 -0.78 26.08
N THR A 438 15.67 -1.08 27.24
CA THR A 438 14.54 -2.01 27.36
C THR A 438 13.36 -1.60 26.51
N ARG A 439 13.00 -0.31 26.51
CA ARG A 439 11.91 0.21 25.67
C ARG A 439 12.19 0.04 24.18
N LEU A 440 13.38 0.40 23.71
CA LEU A 440 13.75 0.25 22.30
C LEU A 440 13.76 -1.21 21.87
N MET A 441 14.32 -2.10 22.71
CA MET A 441 14.28 -3.54 22.47
C MET A 441 12.85 -4.07 22.41
N ALA A 442 11.98 -3.65 23.32
CA ALA A 442 10.56 -4.02 23.30
C ALA A 442 9.87 -3.64 21.98
N ASP A 443 10.11 -2.42 21.48
CA ASP A 443 9.54 -1.95 20.21
C ASP A 443 10.11 -2.74 19.01
N ILE A 444 11.42 -3.03 19.00
CA ILE A 444 12.06 -3.85 17.97
C ILE A 444 11.48 -5.27 17.97
N LEU A 445 11.42 -5.91 19.13
CA LEU A 445 10.95 -7.28 19.29
C LEU A 445 9.47 -7.42 18.92
N SER A 446 8.64 -6.43 19.26
CA SER A 446 7.24 -6.36 18.81
C SER A 446 7.13 -6.27 17.29
N GLY A 447 8.01 -5.50 16.65
CA GLY A 447 8.10 -5.43 15.18
C GLY A 447 8.58 -6.74 14.54
N MET A 448 9.60 -7.38 15.14
CA MET A 448 10.11 -8.68 14.71
C MET A 448 9.05 -9.77 14.80
N ALA A 449 8.29 -9.80 15.90
CA ALA A 449 7.27 -10.80 16.18
C ALA A 449 6.20 -10.89 15.09
N ARG A 450 5.93 -9.78 14.36
CA ARG A 450 5.00 -9.74 13.23
C ARG A 450 5.54 -10.41 11.96
N LYS A 451 6.86 -10.57 11.83
CA LYS A 451 7.53 -11.14 10.65
C LYS A 451 8.10 -12.52 10.91
N ASN A 452 8.80 -12.67 12.03
CA ASN A 452 9.41 -13.92 12.48
C ASN A 452 9.32 -13.94 14.00
N PHE A 453 8.29 -14.63 14.48
CA PHE A 453 8.01 -14.71 15.90
C PHE A 453 9.08 -15.49 16.65
N ASP A 454 9.49 -16.66 16.16
CA ASP A 454 10.41 -17.54 16.87
C ASP A 454 11.74 -16.83 17.16
N LEU A 455 12.28 -16.13 16.16
CA LEU A 455 13.48 -15.33 16.34
C LEU A 455 13.28 -14.20 17.36
N ALA A 456 12.12 -13.54 17.37
CA ALA A 456 11.81 -12.48 18.34
C ALA A 456 11.72 -13.05 19.77
N LEU A 457 11.09 -14.21 19.95
CA LEU A 457 10.98 -14.87 21.25
C LEU A 457 12.34 -15.37 21.72
N GLU A 458 13.11 -16.05 20.88
CA GLU A 458 14.46 -16.51 21.24
C GLU A 458 15.37 -15.36 21.63
N THR A 459 15.28 -14.25 20.89
CA THR A 459 16.00 -13.02 21.24
C THR A 459 15.55 -12.49 22.60
N ALA A 460 14.24 -12.45 22.88
CA ALA A 460 13.72 -12.00 24.17
C ALA A 460 14.12 -12.94 25.34
N LEU A 461 14.11 -14.26 25.10
CA LEU A 461 14.47 -15.27 26.09
C LEU A 461 15.99 -15.28 26.39
N ALA A 462 16.81 -14.88 25.42
CA ALA A 462 18.25 -14.74 25.62
C ALA A 462 18.63 -13.54 26.51
N GLU A 463 17.74 -12.58 26.72
CA GLU A 463 17.99 -11.44 27.59
C GLU A 463 17.88 -11.83 29.08
N PRO A 464 18.67 -11.18 29.97
CA PRO A 464 18.64 -11.46 31.41
C PRO A 464 17.23 -11.35 32.01
N VAL A 465 16.91 -12.25 32.94
CA VAL A 465 15.62 -12.31 33.63
C VAL A 465 15.57 -11.28 34.77
N ASP A 466 15.73 -10.00 34.44
CA ASP A 466 15.43 -8.89 35.34
C ASP A 466 14.04 -8.31 35.01
N GLU A 467 13.61 -7.25 35.71
CA GLU A 467 12.35 -6.55 35.41
C GLU A 467 12.27 -6.07 33.95
N SER A 468 13.41 -5.85 33.29
CA SER A 468 13.46 -5.48 31.88
C SER A 468 13.18 -6.67 30.97
N GLY A 469 13.77 -7.84 31.22
CA GLY A 469 13.54 -9.07 30.44
C GLY A 469 12.07 -9.50 30.43
N VAL A 470 11.38 -9.38 31.57
CA VAL A 470 9.93 -9.64 31.69
C VAL A 470 9.11 -8.74 30.76
N GLY A 471 9.52 -7.48 30.61
CA GLY A 471 8.89 -6.52 29.69
C GLY A 471 9.11 -6.85 28.21
N LEU A 472 10.23 -7.49 27.86
CA LEU A 472 10.55 -7.89 26.48
C LEU A 472 9.68 -9.08 26.02
N GLU A 473 9.56 -10.11 26.85
CA GLU A 473 8.64 -11.24 26.60
C GLU A 473 7.20 -10.74 26.39
N ALA A 474 6.74 -9.79 27.23
CA ALA A 474 5.41 -9.17 27.07
C ALA A 474 5.24 -8.41 25.74
N SER A 475 6.34 -7.85 25.21
CA SER A 475 6.33 -7.03 24.01
C SER A 475 6.28 -7.88 22.74
N VAL A 476 6.93 -9.04 22.78
CA VAL A 476 6.83 -10.09 21.77
C VAL A 476 5.37 -10.56 21.65
N ILE A 477 4.68 -10.82 22.77
CA ILE A 477 3.26 -11.25 22.74
C ILE A 477 2.33 -10.18 22.13
N ARG A 478 2.59 -8.89 22.33
CA ARG A 478 1.76 -7.84 21.68
C ARG A 478 1.86 -7.88 20.15
N GLY A 479 2.91 -8.49 19.59
CA GLY A 479 3.04 -8.76 18.16
C GLY A 479 2.30 -10.02 17.67
N VAL A 480 1.83 -10.88 18.59
CA VAL A 480 1.27 -12.24 18.33
C VAL A 480 -0.21 -12.24 17.99
N VAL A 481 -0.96 -11.19 18.33
CA VAL A 481 -2.42 -11.18 18.19
C VAL A 481 -2.95 -11.65 16.81
N PRO A 482 -2.26 -11.46 15.66
CA PRO A 482 -2.70 -12.01 14.37
C PRO A 482 -2.14 -13.41 14.02
N LEU A 483 -1.44 -14.13 14.90
CA LEU A 483 -0.85 -15.44 14.59
C LEU A 483 -1.87 -16.59 14.62
N PRO A 484 -1.63 -17.67 13.85
CA PRO A 484 -2.39 -18.91 13.95
C PRO A 484 -2.43 -19.41 15.40
N PRO A 485 -3.57 -19.96 15.86
CA PRO A 485 -3.71 -20.19 17.29
C PRO A 485 -2.77 -21.24 17.91
N ASP A 486 -2.28 -22.19 17.11
CA ASP A 486 -1.36 -23.28 17.46
C ASP A 486 0.03 -22.71 17.74
N VAL A 487 0.45 -21.78 16.89
CA VAL A 487 1.66 -21.00 17.07
C VAL A 487 1.54 -20.26 18.40
N ALA A 488 0.49 -19.49 18.64
CA ALA A 488 0.38 -18.74 19.91
C ALA A 488 0.39 -19.64 21.17
N GLN A 489 -0.21 -20.84 21.12
CA GLN A 489 -0.20 -21.80 22.24
C GLN A 489 1.20 -22.34 22.55
N GLU A 490 1.93 -22.80 21.53
CA GLU A 490 3.31 -23.27 21.68
C GLU A 490 4.20 -22.19 22.30
N LEU A 491 4.01 -20.95 21.87
CA LEU A 491 4.82 -19.82 22.31
C LEU A 491 4.55 -19.43 23.77
N LEU A 492 3.28 -19.42 24.18
CA LEU A 492 2.91 -19.21 25.58
C LEU A 492 3.48 -20.31 26.48
N SER A 493 3.62 -21.55 25.98
CA SER A 493 4.22 -22.65 26.73
C SER A 493 5.72 -22.44 27.04
N ARG A 494 6.45 -21.78 26.11
CA ARG A 494 7.89 -21.48 26.21
C ARG A 494 8.20 -20.31 27.15
N MET A 495 7.20 -19.57 27.62
CA MET A 495 7.40 -18.41 28.48
C MET A 495 7.83 -18.79 29.89
N ARG A 496 8.86 -18.10 30.39
CA ARG A 496 9.47 -18.38 31.70
C ARG A 496 8.73 -17.70 32.85
N ASN A 497 8.18 -16.51 32.62
CA ASN A 497 7.48 -15.74 33.64
C ASN A 497 5.97 -16.02 33.59
N GLU A 498 5.41 -16.57 34.67
CA GLU A 498 3.98 -16.91 34.76
C GLU A 498 3.06 -15.67 34.66
N GLN A 499 3.47 -14.52 35.20
CA GLN A 499 2.67 -13.29 35.10
C GLN A 499 2.62 -12.77 33.65
N THR A 500 3.75 -12.83 32.93
CA THR A 500 3.80 -12.46 31.52
C THR A 500 3.04 -13.46 30.66
N LYS A 501 3.16 -14.76 30.97
CA LYS A 501 2.40 -15.83 30.33
C LYS A 501 0.90 -15.59 30.47
N LEU A 502 0.42 -15.30 31.68
CA LEU A 502 -0.98 -14.95 31.93
C LEU A 502 -1.41 -13.72 31.13
N ARG A 503 -0.64 -12.62 31.14
CA ARG A 503 -0.95 -11.43 30.33
C ARG A 503 -1.00 -11.74 28.84
N GLY A 504 -0.11 -12.60 28.38
CA GLY A 504 -0.08 -13.06 27.00
C GLY A 504 -1.30 -13.88 26.64
N MET A 505 -1.65 -14.85 27.48
CA MET A 505 -2.86 -15.66 27.35
C MET A 505 -4.11 -14.78 27.32
N LEU A 506 -4.24 -13.81 28.21
CA LEU A 506 -5.38 -12.87 28.22
C LEU A 506 -5.50 -12.12 26.88
N SER A 507 -4.38 -11.68 26.30
CA SER A 507 -4.37 -10.99 25.00
C SER A 507 -4.69 -11.95 23.83
N VAL A 508 -4.09 -13.14 23.82
CA VAL A 508 -4.25 -14.13 22.75
C VAL A 508 -5.66 -14.73 22.78
N GLY A 509 -6.15 -15.13 23.96
CA GLY A 509 -7.50 -15.63 24.17
C GLY A 509 -8.55 -14.63 23.73
N ALA A 510 -8.39 -13.34 24.06
CA ALA A 510 -9.29 -12.29 23.58
C ALA A 510 -9.28 -12.15 22.05
N GLY A 511 -8.12 -12.32 21.40
CA GLY A 511 -7.99 -12.34 19.94
C GLY A 511 -8.72 -13.52 19.30
N PHE A 512 -8.59 -14.72 19.86
CA PHE A 512 -9.30 -15.90 19.37
C PHE A 512 -10.81 -15.78 19.51
N LEU A 513 -11.30 -15.23 20.62
CA LEU A 513 -12.73 -14.98 20.79
C LEU A 513 -13.24 -13.95 19.77
N GLN A 514 -12.43 -12.95 19.41
CA GLN A 514 -12.80 -11.97 18.39
C GLN A 514 -12.97 -12.61 16.99
N LEU A 515 -12.22 -13.67 16.66
CA LEU A 515 -12.32 -14.34 15.36
C LEU A 515 -13.67 -15.05 15.14
N GLY A 516 -14.35 -15.46 16.22
CA GLY A 516 -15.72 -15.99 16.11
C GLY A 516 -15.82 -17.48 15.81
N ASP A 517 -14.80 -18.08 15.20
CA ASP A 517 -14.86 -19.48 14.76
C ASP A 517 -14.66 -20.47 15.91
N ARG A 518 -15.24 -21.66 15.76
CA ARG A 518 -15.28 -22.70 16.80
C ARG A 518 -13.86 -23.18 17.18
N GLU A 519 -12.97 -23.30 16.22
CA GLU A 519 -11.60 -23.76 16.46
C GLU A 519 -10.83 -22.75 17.33
N SER A 520 -10.94 -21.46 17.02
CA SER A 520 -10.36 -20.37 17.82
C SER A 520 -10.94 -20.35 19.24
N ILE A 521 -12.25 -20.52 19.42
CA ILE A 521 -12.88 -20.59 20.75
C ILE A 521 -12.34 -21.78 21.56
N ASP A 522 -12.26 -22.96 20.94
CA ASP A 522 -11.77 -24.18 21.58
C ASP A 522 -10.31 -24.01 22.01
N ARG A 523 -9.50 -23.37 21.17
CA ARG A 523 -8.10 -23.07 21.50
C ARG A 523 -7.98 -22.02 22.60
N ALA A 524 -8.82 -20.97 22.61
CA ALA A 524 -8.86 -19.97 23.69
C ALA A 524 -9.09 -20.64 25.05
N TRP A 525 -9.99 -21.62 25.11
CA TRP A 525 -10.21 -22.41 26.31
C TRP A 525 -8.99 -23.24 26.71
N SER A 526 -8.39 -23.96 25.75
CA SER A 526 -7.24 -24.85 25.99
C SER A 526 -6.02 -24.12 26.56
N LEU A 527 -5.86 -22.82 26.28
CA LEU A 527 -4.78 -22.02 26.86
C LEU A 527 -4.79 -22.07 28.39
N SER A 528 -5.96 -22.22 29.03
CA SER A 528 -6.08 -22.31 30.49
C SER A 528 -5.30 -23.49 31.10
N GLU A 529 -5.02 -24.52 30.32
CA GLU A 529 -4.26 -25.71 30.73
C GLU A 529 -2.75 -25.44 30.82
N LEU A 530 -2.27 -24.34 30.22
CA LEU A 530 -0.85 -23.94 30.29
C LEU A 530 -0.48 -23.24 31.61
N LEU A 531 -1.47 -22.85 32.43
CA LEU A 531 -1.24 -22.15 33.70
C LEU A 531 -1.08 -23.15 34.84
N ARG A 532 0.02 -23.01 35.58
CA ARG A 532 0.32 -23.88 36.74
C ARG A 532 -0.45 -23.49 37.98
N SER A 533 -0.68 -22.18 38.18
CA SER A 533 -1.42 -21.65 39.32
C SER A 533 -2.92 -21.77 39.07
N GLU A 534 -3.64 -22.40 39.99
CA GLU A 534 -5.12 -22.43 39.95
C GLU A 534 -5.71 -21.02 40.01
N GLU A 535 -5.08 -20.09 40.73
CA GLU A 535 -5.51 -18.70 40.81
C GLU A 535 -5.40 -17.98 39.45
N ASP A 536 -4.27 -18.17 38.75
CA ASP A 536 -4.09 -17.55 37.43
C ASP A 536 -5.00 -18.21 36.39
N ARG A 537 -5.19 -19.54 36.47
CA ARG A 537 -6.16 -20.26 35.63
C ARG A 537 -7.57 -19.72 35.85
N HIS A 538 -7.96 -19.53 37.11
CA HIS A 538 -9.23 -18.91 37.46
C HIS A 538 -9.35 -17.50 36.87
N ARG A 539 -8.32 -16.66 37.04
CA ARG A 539 -8.29 -15.29 36.52
C ARG A 539 -8.43 -15.25 35.00
N TYR A 540 -7.75 -16.17 34.30
CA TYR A 540 -7.84 -16.30 32.84
C TYR A 540 -9.24 -16.74 32.38
N LEU A 541 -9.78 -17.81 32.97
CA LEU A 541 -11.12 -18.33 32.65
C LEU A 541 -12.20 -17.28 32.91
N ARG A 542 -12.08 -16.52 34.00
CA ARG A 542 -12.96 -15.38 34.29
C ARG A 542 -12.90 -14.31 33.20
N SER A 543 -11.70 -14.01 32.69
CA SER A 543 -11.55 -13.08 31.55
C SER A 543 -12.17 -13.61 30.26
N LEU A 544 -12.12 -14.92 30.01
CA LEU A 544 -12.76 -15.53 28.85
C LEU A 544 -14.28 -15.39 28.90
N VAL A 545 -14.90 -15.52 30.08
CA VAL A 545 -16.34 -15.25 30.27
C VAL A 545 -16.71 -13.87 29.75
N PHE A 546 -15.97 -12.83 30.13
CA PHE A 546 -16.19 -11.47 29.62
C PHE A 546 -15.96 -11.37 28.11
N GLY A 547 -14.94 -12.06 27.57
CA GLY A 547 -14.66 -12.08 26.14
C GLY A 547 -15.80 -12.69 25.32
N TRP A 548 -16.34 -13.82 25.76
CA TRP A 548 -17.46 -14.49 25.08
C TRP A 548 -18.70 -13.60 25.01
N ILE A 549 -19.06 -12.94 26.11
CA ILE A 549 -20.17 -11.98 26.13
C ILE A 549 -19.88 -10.81 25.19
N ARG A 550 -18.69 -10.21 25.28
CA ARG A 550 -18.32 -9.03 24.49
C ARG A 550 -18.37 -9.28 22.98
N TYR A 551 -18.04 -10.49 22.53
CA TYR A 551 -17.97 -10.83 21.11
C TYR A 551 -19.19 -11.63 20.61
N GLY A 552 -20.29 -11.70 21.37
CA GLY A 552 -21.54 -12.32 20.92
C GLY A 552 -21.48 -13.84 20.79
N GLN A 553 -20.73 -14.50 21.68
CA GLN A 553 -20.51 -15.95 21.68
C GLN A 553 -21.15 -16.62 22.90
N GLU A 554 -22.33 -16.15 23.30
CA GLU A 554 -23.03 -16.54 24.53
C GLU A 554 -23.47 -18.00 24.48
N GLN A 555 -23.82 -18.52 23.30
CA GLN A 555 -24.20 -19.93 23.10
C GLN A 555 -23.01 -20.88 23.29
N ASP A 556 -21.79 -20.47 22.93
CA ASP A 556 -20.57 -21.24 23.19
C ASP A 556 -20.23 -21.24 24.68
N LEU A 557 -20.36 -20.09 25.35
CA LEU A 557 -20.22 -19.99 26.80
C LEU A 557 -21.24 -20.87 27.54
N TYR A 558 -22.53 -20.82 27.14
CA TYR A 558 -23.59 -21.68 27.71
C TYR A 558 -23.25 -23.17 27.57
N ARG A 559 -22.80 -23.61 26.39
CA ARG A 559 -22.43 -25.01 26.14
C ARG A 559 -21.25 -25.49 27.01
N ARG A 560 -20.38 -24.57 27.44
CA ARG A 560 -19.17 -24.87 28.22
C ARG A 560 -19.31 -24.62 29.72
N ILE A 561 -20.47 -24.18 30.21
CA ILE A 561 -20.62 -23.76 31.61
C ILE A 561 -20.27 -24.86 32.62
N ASP A 562 -20.59 -26.13 32.35
CA ASP A 562 -20.23 -27.25 33.23
C ASP A 562 -18.74 -27.58 33.25
N GLN A 563 -17.98 -27.11 32.25
CA GLN A 563 -16.56 -27.39 32.13
C GLN A 563 -15.71 -26.44 32.99
N PHE A 564 -16.28 -25.38 33.55
CA PHE A 564 -15.54 -24.52 34.48
C PHE A 564 -15.19 -25.26 35.77
N PRO A 565 -13.94 -25.13 36.25
CA PRO A 565 -13.42 -25.98 37.33
C PRO A 565 -14.02 -25.66 38.70
N THR A 566 -14.48 -24.42 38.95
CA THR A 566 -15.00 -23.99 40.24
C THR A 566 -16.47 -23.59 40.17
N LYS A 567 -17.20 -23.76 41.28
CA LYS A 567 -18.59 -23.27 41.40
C LYS A 567 -18.68 -21.76 41.18
N GLU A 568 -17.73 -20.99 41.72
CA GLU A 568 -17.65 -19.54 41.52
C GLU A 568 -17.61 -19.14 40.04
N LEU A 569 -16.81 -19.82 39.21
CA LEU A 569 -16.73 -19.53 37.77
C LEU A 569 -18.02 -19.89 37.04
N ARG A 570 -18.66 -21.01 37.40
CA ARG A 570 -19.97 -21.40 36.86
C ARG A 570 -21.04 -20.37 37.20
N ARG A 571 -21.09 -19.94 38.46
CA ARG A 571 -21.98 -18.88 38.93
C ARG A 571 -21.73 -17.57 38.19
N HIS A 572 -20.47 -17.16 38.06
CA HIS A 572 -20.10 -15.94 37.35
C HIS A 572 -20.51 -15.98 35.87
N ALA A 573 -20.24 -17.09 35.18
CA ALA A 573 -20.69 -17.30 33.81
C ALA A 573 -22.22 -17.27 33.68
N ALA A 574 -22.94 -17.94 34.58
CA ALA A 574 -24.40 -17.95 34.59
C ALA A 574 -24.98 -16.55 34.80
N GLN A 575 -24.45 -15.81 35.77
CA GLN A 575 -24.86 -14.43 36.05
C GLN A 575 -24.61 -13.52 34.83
N MET A 576 -23.46 -13.67 34.17
CA MET A 576 -23.14 -12.87 32.97
C MET A 576 -24.08 -13.19 31.80
N LEU A 577 -24.42 -14.46 31.57
CA LEU A 577 -25.36 -14.88 30.53
C LEU A 577 -26.78 -14.34 30.79
N ILE A 578 -27.28 -14.47 32.03
CA ILE A 578 -28.61 -13.99 32.41
C ILE A 578 -28.69 -12.46 32.32
N THR A 579 -27.66 -11.74 32.77
CA THR A 579 -27.70 -10.27 32.86
C THR A 579 -27.61 -9.58 31.50
N ASN A 580 -26.85 -10.15 30.56
CA ASN A 580 -26.60 -9.49 29.28
C ASN A 580 -27.60 -9.90 28.18
N GLU A 581 -28.14 -11.12 28.20
CA GLU A 581 -28.79 -11.71 27.03
C GLU A 581 -29.88 -12.74 27.38
N SER A 582 -30.71 -12.48 28.40
CA SER A 582 -31.72 -13.44 28.86
C SER A 582 -32.71 -13.88 27.77
N ASP A 583 -32.98 -13.04 26.78
CA ASP A 583 -33.88 -13.29 25.65
C ASP A 583 -33.29 -14.24 24.60
N LYS A 584 -31.98 -14.45 24.59
CA LYS A 584 -31.30 -15.43 23.70
C LYS A 584 -31.38 -16.88 24.21
N PHE A 585 -31.98 -17.12 25.38
CA PHE A 585 -32.06 -18.44 26.01
C PHE A 585 -33.50 -18.91 26.15
N THR A 586 -33.73 -20.21 25.93
CA THR A 586 -35.02 -20.85 26.21
C THR A 586 -35.29 -20.94 27.71
N ASP A 587 -36.55 -21.10 28.11
CA ASP A 587 -36.94 -21.25 29.52
C ASP A 587 -36.15 -22.36 30.24
N ASN A 588 -35.94 -23.51 29.58
CA ASN A 588 -35.13 -24.61 30.12
C ASN A 588 -33.65 -24.22 30.28
N GLN A 589 -33.11 -23.42 29.38
CA GLN A 589 -31.73 -22.92 29.49
C GLN A 589 -31.61 -21.90 30.63
N LEU A 590 -32.61 -21.03 30.80
CA LEU A 590 -32.67 -20.07 31.92
C LEU A 590 -32.84 -20.77 33.27
N GLU A 591 -33.69 -21.80 33.37
CA GLU A 591 -33.84 -22.62 34.57
C GLU A 591 -32.51 -23.27 34.96
N ARG A 592 -31.82 -23.87 33.98
CA ARG A 592 -30.46 -24.41 34.20
C ARG A 592 -29.48 -23.33 34.63
N LEU A 593 -29.47 -22.14 34.01
CA LEU A 593 -28.57 -21.06 34.42
C LEU A 593 -28.85 -20.58 35.85
N ASN A 594 -30.13 -20.49 36.23
CA ASN A 594 -30.55 -20.11 37.58
C ASN A 594 -30.14 -21.15 38.64
N SER A 595 -30.08 -22.45 38.29
CA SER A 595 -29.62 -23.48 39.23
C SER A 595 -28.19 -23.22 39.75
N TYR A 596 -27.27 -22.74 38.89
CA TYR A 596 -25.92 -22.37 39.32
C TYR A 596 -25.86 -21.12 40.23
N LEU A 597 -26.94 -20.35 40.36
CA LEU A 597 -27.01 -19.20 41.25
C LEU A 597 -27.53 -19.57 42.66
N VAL A 598 -28.27 -20.69 42.78
CA VAL A 598 -28.95 -21.10 44.02
C VAL A 598 -28.07 -22.00 44.89
N ASP A 599 -27.25 -22.86 44.29
CA ASP A 599 -26.42 -23.88 44.97
C ASP A 599 -25.49 -23.34 46.09
N GLU A 600 -25.16 -22.05 46.13
CA GLU A 600 -24.33 -21.44 47.19
C GLU A 600 -25.13 -20.76 48.31
N MET A 601 -26.41 -20.44 48.11
CA MET A 601 -27.23 -19.87 49.19
C MET A 601 -27.50 -20.92 50.28
N GLU A 602 -27.58 -22.19 49.89
CA GLU A 602 -27.75 -23.31 50.83
C GLU A 602 -26.43 -23.65 51.53
N GLU A 603 -25.29 -23.71 50.83
CA GLU A 603 -23.98 -23.97 51.44
C GLU A 603 -23.50 -22.83 52.37
N ALA A 604 -23.70 -21.56 51.99
CA ALA A 604 -23.35 -20.43 52.86
C ALA A 604 -24.26 -20.32 54.09
N SER A 605 -25.53 -20.77 53.96
CA SER A 605 -26.45 -20.89 55.08
C SER A 605 -26.01 -22.01 56.04
N ASP A 606 -25.51 -23.13 55.51
CA ASP A 606 -25.03 -24.26 56.31
C ASP A 606 -23.67 -23.96 56.98
N GLU A 607 -22.73 -23.28 56.31
CA GLU A 607 -21.47 -22.83 56.93
C GLU A 607 -21.70 -21.75 58.00
N GLN A 608 -22.58 -20.76 57.77
CA GLN A 608 -22.94 -19.79 58.81
C GLN A 608 -23.67 -20.46 59.98
N SER A 609 -24.53 -21.45 59.71
CA SER A 609 -25.20 -22.21 60.76
C SER A 609 -24.23 -23.11 61.54
N SER A 610 -23.15 -23.58 60.91
CA SER A 610 -22.06 -24.34 61.55
C SER A 610 -21.08 -23.48 62.34
N GLU A 611 -20.84 -22.22 61.96
CA GLU A 611 -20.00 -21.28 62.74
C GLU A 611 -20.77 -20.64 63.91
N LEU A 612 -22.10 -20.58 63.82
CA LEU A 612 -22.99 -20.11 64.90
C LEU A 612 -23.32 -21.18 65.95
N GLN A 613 -23.02 -22.46 65.68
CA GLN A 613 -23.12 -23.59 66.61
C GLN A 613 -21.78 -23.88 67.27
#